data_AF-A0A813FJW2-F1
#
_entry.id   AF-A0A813FJW2-F1
#
_cell.length_a   1.000
_cell.length_b   1.000
_cell.length_c   1.000
_cell.angle_alpha   90.00
_cell.angle_beta   90.00
_cell.angle_gamma   90.00
#
_symmetry.space_group_name_H-M   'P 1'
#
loop_
_entity.id
_entity.type
_entity.pdbx_description
1 polymer ?
#
loop_
_entity_poly.entity_id
_entity_poly.type
_entity_poly.pdbx_seq_one_letter_code
_entity_poly.pdbx_strand_id
1 'polypeptide(L)'
;MEILKKHPEIKTLMGFEWKTKYIVAATVALQIFMAWLTVDWGWPAYLVALYVVGGTANHSLFLAIHELSHNLGSKTMNGNKLIGMFANFPIGWPYSVNFKPYHMEHHRYQGVDGVDCDVPTRLEGYLVTTTATGYWDHTARKAIFMFFQIFAYALAPTIVKPDLISKDRWMMLNYAVQFSFDGVMAYWLGPKVVLYFLLSTFFAGSIHPTAGHFIAEHYVFEGETETYSYYGPLNLGLA
;
A
#
# COMPACT_ATOMS: atom_id res chain seq x y z
N MET A 1 15.55 25.49 6.47
CA MET A 1 15.92 24.26 7.21
C MET A 1 17.12 24.54 8.09
N GLU A 2 16.94 24.59 9.41
CA GLU A 2 18.05 24.74 10.37
C GLU A 2 18.97 23.52 10.41
N ILE A 3 18.42 22.32 10.20
CA ILE A 3 19.18 21.06 10.19
C ILE A 3 20.27 21.08 9.11
N LEU A 4 19.97 21.47 7.87
CA LEU A 4 20.96 21.55 6.79
C LEU A 4 22.04 22.65 7.01
N LYS A 5 21.77 23.63 7.88
CA LYS A 5 22.78 24.63 8.27
C LYS A 5 23.73 24.08 9.32
N LYS A 6 23.23 23.29 10.27
CA LYS A 6 24.02 22.65 11.34
C LYS A 6 24.74 21.39 10.86
N HIS A 7 24.16 20.69 9.89
CA HIS A 7 24.60 19.39 9.37
C HIS A 7 24.62 19.36 7.84
N PRO A 8 25.57 20.06 7.20
CA PRO A 8 25.66 20.10 5.73
C PRO A 8 25.97 18.75 5.09
N GLU A 9 26.59 17.82 5.84
CA GLU A 9 26.92 16.45 5.42
C GLU A 9 25.68 15.65 4.97
N ILE A 10 24.50 15.97 5.52
CA ILE A 10 23.23 15.32 5.16
C ILE A 10 22.91 15.51 3.68
N LYS A 11 23.39 16.57 3.03
CA LYS A 11 23.19 16.78 1.59
C LYS A 11 23.79 15.67 0.74
N THR A 12 24.84 14.99 1.23
CA THR A 12 25.44 13.86 0.49
C THR A 12 24.56 12.62 0.48
N LEU A 13 23.61 12.52 1.41
CA LEU A 13 22.63 11.43 1.51
C LEU A 13 21.37 11.71 0.67
N MET A 14 21.18 12.94 0.20
CA MET A 14 20.03 13.30 -0.62
C MET A 14 20.18 12.75 -2.03
N GLY A 15 19.34 11.79 -2.40
CA GLY A 15 19.38 11.16 -3.70
C GLY A 15 18.19 10.24 -3.94
N PHE A 16 18.29 9.45 -5.00
CA PHE A 16 17.32 8.39 -5.30
C PHE A 16 18.03 7.04 -5.16
N GLU A 17 17.30 6.02 -4.71
CA GLU A 17 17.74 4.64 -4.65
C GLU A 17 17.55 3.99 -6.03
N TRP A 18 18.65 3.78 -6.74
CA TRP A 18 18.63 3.27 -8.10
C TRP A 18 18.29 1.77 -8.18
N LYS A 19 18.43 1.03 -7.07
CA LYS A 19 18.12 -0.41 -6.99
C LYS A 19 16.61 -0.67 -6.96
N THR A 20 15.79 0.31 -6.58
CA THR A 20 14.34 0.18 -6.46
C THR A 20 13.70 -0.46 -7.68
N LYS A 21 14.08 -0.05 -8.90
CA LYS A 21 13.54 -0.63 -10.15
C LYS A 21 13.83 -2.12 -10.32
N TYR A 22 14.98 -2.60 -9.84
CA TYR A 22 15.36 -4.02 -9.95
C TYR A 22 14.64 -4.86 -8.91
N ILE A 23 14.48 -4.33 -7.69
CA ILE A 23 13.69 -4.98 -6.64
C ILE A 23 12.23 -5.10 -7.09
N VAL A 24 11.65 -4.00 -7.59
CA VAL A 24 10.30 -4.00 -8.18
C VAL A 24 10.19 -5.03 -9.31
N ALA A 25 11.13 -5.06 -10.25
CA ALA A 25 11.12 -6.04 -11.35
C ALA A 25 11.15 -7.49 -10.85
N ALA A 26 11.99 -7.79 -9.87
CA ALA A 26 12.05 -9.11 -9.27
C ALA A 26 10.75 -9.49 -8.54
N THR A 27 10.16 -8.57 -7.76
CA THR A 27 8.92 -8.81 -7.02
C THR A 27 7.72 -8.98 -7.96
N VAL A 28 7.62 -8.19 -9.03
CA VAL A 28 6.59 -8.34 -10.07
C VAL A 28 6.74 -9.68 -10.79
N ALA A 29 7.97 -10.07 -11.16
CA ALA A 29 8.23 -11.36 -11.78
C ALA A 29 7.87 -12.53 -10.85
N LEU A 30 8.19 -12.44 -9.56
CA LEU A 30 7.78 -13.42 -8.55
C LEU A 30 6.25 -13.54 -8.48
N GLN A 31 5.54 -12.42 -8.44
CA GLN A 31 4.08 -12.44 -8.39
C GLN A 31 3.46 -13.06 -9.63
N ILE A 32 3.94 -12.73 -10.83
CA ILE A 32 3.49 -13.33 -12.09
C ILE A 32 3.76 -14.84 -12.09
N PHE A 33 4.96 -15.25 -11.67
CA PHE A 33 5.33 -16.66 -11.56
C PHE A 33 4.42 -17.42 -10.58
N MET A 34 4.17 -16.87 -9.40
CA MET A 34 3.30 -17.49 -8.40
C MET A 34 1.84 -17.53 -8.86
N ALA A 35 1.36 -16.48 -9.53
CA ALA A 35 0.02 -16.46 -10.10
C ALA A 35 -0.17 -17.60 -11.11
N TRP A 36 0.80 -17.81 -12.00
CA TRP A 36 0.82 -18.92 -12.94
C TRP A 36 0.95 -20.29 -12.26
N LEU A 37 1.90 -20.43 -11.34
CA LEU A 37 2.19 -21.70 -10.66
C LEU A 37 1.01 -22.22 -9.85
N THR A 38 0.22 -21.31 -9.28
CA THR A 38 -0.85 -21.64 -8.33
C THR A 38 -2.25 -21.76 -8.96
N VAL A 39 -2.36 -21.61 -10.28
CA VAL A 39 -3.65 -21.68 -11.01
C VAL A 39 -4.42 -22.97 -10.68
N ASP A 40 -3.75 -24.12 -10.63
CA ASP A 40 -4.43 -25.41 -10.39
C ASP A 40 -4.33 -25.90 -8.95
N TRP A 41 -3.80 -25.08 -8.04
CA TRP A 41 -3.68 -25.48 -6.64
C TRP A 41 -5.06 -25.54 -5.96
N GLY A 42 -5.22 -26.54 -5.09
CA GLY A 42 -6.36 -26.63 -4.18
C GLY A 42 -6.35 -25.50 -3.15
N TRP A 43 -7.54 -25.12 -2.67
CA TRP A 43 -7.74 -23.95 -1.79
C TRP A 43 -6.79 -23.87 -0.58
N PRO A 44 -6.52 -24.94 0.19
CA PRO A 44 -5.63 -24.83 1.35
C PRO A 44 -4.22 -24.40 0.97
N ALA A 45 -3.62 -25.04 -0.04
CA ALA A 45 -2.28 -24.68 -0.51
C ALA A 45 -2.26 -23.30 -1.19
N TYR A 46 -3.33 -22.98 -1.94
CA TYR A 46 -3.50 -21.69 -2.58
C TYR A 46 -3.55 -20.53 -1.57
N LEU A 47 -4.30 -20.69 -0.47
CA LEU A 47 -4.38 -19.69 0.60
C LEU A 47 -3.03 -19.49 1.30
N VAL A 48 -2.25 -20.55 1.52
CA VAL A 48 -0.89 -20.43 2.09
C VAL A 48 0.02 -19.64 1.14
N ALA A 49 -0.03 -19.92 -0.16
CA ALA A 49 0.74 -19.18 -1.16
C ALA A 49 0.34 -17.70 -1.21
N LEU A 50 -0.97 -17.42 -1.23
CA LEU A 50 -1.53 -16.07 -1.18
C LEU A 50 -1.09 -15.30 0.06
N TYR A 51 -1.13 -15.92 1.24
CA TYR A 51 -0.79 -15.23 2.47
C TYR A 51 0.71 -14.99 2.57
N VAL A 52 1.52 -16.05 2.47
CA VAL A 52 2.96 -16.01 2.75
C VAL A 52 3.73 -15.32 1.64
N VAL A 53 3.45 -15.66 0.38
CA VAL A 53 4.19 -15.11 -0.77
C VAL A 53 3.44 -13.93 -1.37
N GLY A 54 2.16 -14.12 -1.69
CA GLY A 54 1.28 -13.10 -2.25
C GLY A 54 1.27 -11.81 -1.43
N GLY A 55 0.81 -11.91 -0.18
CA GLY A 55 0.69 -10.81 0.77
C GLY A 55 2.02 -10.11 1.03
N THR A 56 3.07 -10.87 1.34
CA THR A 56 4.41 -10.29 1.58
C THR A 56 4.94 -9.51 0.38
N ALA A 57 4.87 -10.07 -0.83
CA ALA A 57 5.40 -9.38 -2.01
C ALA A 57 4.51 -8.22 -2.47
N ASN A 58 3.18 -8.31 -2.38
CA ASN A 58 2.32 -7.14 -2.64
C ASN A 58 2.54 -6.03 -1.61
N HIS A 59 2.81 -6.39 -0.35
CA HIS A 59 3.17 -5.41 0.66
C HIS A 59 4.50 -4.72 0.33
N SER A 60 5.51 -5.47 -0.14
CA SER A 60 6.76 -4.89 -0.65
C SER A 60 6.51 -3.94 -1.83
N LEU A 61 5.57 -4.25 -2.72
CA LEU A 61 5.20 -3.39 -3.84
C LEU A 61 4.45 -2.13 -3.37
N PHE A 62 3.61 -2.21 -2.33
CA PHE A 62 3.00 -1.04 -1.70
C PHE A 62 4.06 -0.08 -1.17
N LEU A 63 5.05 -0.60 -0.44
CA LEU A 63 6.18 0.21 0.05
C LEU A 63 7.01 0.79 -1.10
N ALA A 64 7.22 0.03 -2.18
CA ALA A 64 7.91 0.56 -3.35
C ALA A 64 7.12 1.73 -3.99
N ILE A 65 5.80 1.61 -4.14
CA ILE A 65 4.94 2.68 -4.65
C ILE A 65 4.95 3.88 -3.70
N HIS A 66 4.98 3.64 -2.38
CA HIS A 66 5.16 4.66 -1.35
C HIS A 66 6.44 5.48 -1.58
N GLU A 67 7.60 4.84 -1.67
CA GLU A 67 8.87 5.52 -1.92
C GLU A 67 8.92 6.24 -3.28
N LEU A 68 8.30 5.66 -4.31
CA LEU A 68 8.21 6.26 -5.63
C LEU A 68 7.34 7.52 -5.64
N SER A 69 6.34 7.61 -4.75
CA SER A 69 5.52 8.82 -4.59
C SER A 69 6.36 10.01 -4.09
N HIS A 70 7.35 9.74 -3.25
CA HIS A 70 8.37 10.69 -2.76
C HIS A 70 9.45 11.02 -3.81
N ASN A 71 9.41 10.37 -4.97
CA ASN A 71 10.39 10.49 -6.07
C ASN A 71 11.76 9.89 -5.76
N LEU A 72 11.81 8.89 -4.88
CA LEU A 72 13.07 8.33 -4.40
C LEU A 72 13.55 7.10 -5.19
N GLY A 73 12.83 6.64 -6.22
CA GLY A 73 13.24 5.48 -7.04
C GLY A 73 13.86 5.82 -8.40
N SER A 74 13.84 7.09 -8.83
CA SER A 74 14.40 7.53 -10.11
C SER A 74 14.78 9.01 -10.11
N LYS A 75 15.73 9.37 -10.98
CA LYS A 75 16.18 10.77 -11.19
C LYS A 75 15.08 11.72 -11.64
N THR A 76 14.03 11.19 -12.28
CA THR A 76 12.95 12.02 -12.85
C THR A 76 11.60 11.65 -12.27
N MET A 77 10.74 12.65 -12.12
CA MET A 77 9.34 12.48 -11.70
C MET A 77 8.59 11.46 -12.58
N ASN A 78 8.78 11.55 -13.91
CA ASN A 78 8.15 10.63 -14.86
C ASN A 78 8.70 9.20 -14.72
N GLY A 79 10.00 9.05 -14.46
CA GLY A 79 10.60 7.75 -14.19
C GLY A 79 9.99 7.08 -12.97
N ASN A 80 9.78 7.83 -11.88
CA ASN A 80 9.11 7.31 -10.68
C ASN A 80 7.66 6.87 -10.97
N LYS A 81 6.90 7.67 -11.74
CA LYS A 81 5.53 7.31 -12.15
C LYS A 81 5.51 6.00 -12.96
N LEU A 82 6.41 5.84 -13.93
CA LEU A 82 6.48 4.64 -14.78
C LEU A 82 6.86 3.39 -13.98
N ILE A 83 7.85 3.49 -13.08
CA ILE A 83 8.21 2.38 -12.18
C ILE A 83 7.04 2.06 -11.25
N GLY A 84 6.32 3.07 -10.75
CA GLY A 84 5.15 2.91 -9.90
C GLY A 84 4.01 2.17 -10.60
N MET A 85 3.70 2.52 -11.85
CA MET A 85 2.71 1.80 -12.67
C MET A 85 3.12 0.35 -12.91
N PHE A 86 4.40 0.09 -13.14
CA PHE A 86 4.90 -1.27 -13.31
C PHE A 86 4.84 -2.08 -12.01
N ALA A 87 5.19 -1.47 -10.87
CA ALA A 87 5.04 -2.07 -9.54
C ALA A 87 3.57 -2.38 -9.21
N ASN A 88 2.64 -1.64 -9.79
CA ASN A 88 1.21 -1.78 -9.57
C ASN A 88 0.60 -3.03 -10.24
N PHE A 89 1.27 -3.66 -11.20
CA PHE A 89 0.70 -4.78 -11.95
C PHE A 89 0.14 -5.90 -11.07
N PRO A 90 0.88 -6.45 -10.08
CA PRO A 90 0.37 -7.51 -9.20
C PRO A 90 -0.63 -7.03 -8.15
N ILE A 91 -0.90 -5.73 -8.07
CA ILE A 91 -1.90 -5.18 -7.16
C ILE A 91 -3.32 -5.45 -7.69
N GLY A 92 -3.48 -5.51 -9.02
CA GLY A 92 -4.75 -5.79 -9.69
C GLY A 92 -5.74 -4.62 -9.71
N TRP A 93 -5.33 -3.44 -9.20
CA TRP A 93 -6.14 -2.22 -9.25
C TRP A 93 -5.26 -0.97 -9.46
N PRO A 94 -5.61 -0.05 -10.38
CA PRO A 94 -4.75 1.06 -10.81
C PRO A 94 -4.70 2.21 -9.79
N TYR A 95 -4.05 2.00 -8.65
CA TYR A 95 -3.99 3.01 -7.58
C TYR A 95 -2.71 3.86 -7.60
N SER A 96 -1.60 3.38 -8.17
CA SER A 96 -0.26 4.01 -8.07
C SER A 96 -0.20 5.52 -8.34
N VAL A 97 -0.90 6.03 -9.36
CA VAL A 97 -0.88 7.47 -9.70
C VAL A 97 -1.70 8.29 -8.70
N ASN A 98 -2.86 7.78 -8.27
CA ASN A 98 -3.71 8.47 -7.30
C ASN A 98 -3.15 8.40 -5.89
N PHE A 99 -2.34 7.38 -5.58
CA PHE A 99 -1.71 7.26 -4.28
C PHE A 99 -0.92 8.52 -3.91
N LYS A 100 -0.13 9.07 -4.85
CA LYS A 100 0.76 10.20 -4.58
C LYS A 100 0.05 11.46 -4.06
N PRO A 101 -1.00 12.02 -4.72
CA PRO A 101 -1.72 13.17 -4.17
C PRO A 101 -2.23 12.96 -2.75
N TYR A 102 -2.88 11.83 -2.47
CA TYR A 102 -3.39 11.50 -1.13
C TYR A 102 -2.27 11.37 -0.13
N HIS A 103 -1.19 10.67 -0.50
CA HIS A 103 -0.03 10.48 0.35
C HIS A 103 0.68 11.79 0.70
N MET A 104 0.82 12.69 -0.27
CA MET A 104 1.41 14.02 -0.01
C MET A 104 0.52 14.89 0.89
N GLU A 105 -0.81 14.73 0.82
CA GLU A 105 -1.75 15.40 1.71
C GLU A 105 -1.64 14.83 3.14
N HIS A 106 -1.55 13.51 3.29
CA HIS A 106 -1.27 12.83 4.56
C HIS A 106 0.02 13.35 5.19
N HIS A 107 1.15 13.38 4.48
CA HIS A 107 2.41 13.94 5.00
C HIS A 107 2.33 15.43 5.39
N ARG A 108 1.41 16.20 4.80
CA ARG A 108 1.24 17.62 5.09
C ARG A 108 0.31 17.88 6.28
N TYR A 109 -0.71 17.06 6.44
CA TYR A 109 -1.79 17.23 7.42
C TYR A 109 -2.03 15.96 8.22
N GLN A 110 -0.94 15.27 8.58
CA GLN A 110 -0.97 14.01 9.30
C GLN A 110 -1.81 14.14 10.58
N GLY A 111 -2.65 13.14 10.83
CA GLY A 111 -3.49 13.07 12.03
C GLY A 111 -4.67 14.05 12.10
N VAL A 112 -4.81 14.97 11.12
CA VAL A 112 -5.87 15.97 11.14
C VAL A 112 -7.22 15.35 10.74
N ASP A 113 -8.16 15.29 11.70
CA ASP A 113 -9.53 14.76 11.50
C ASP A 113 -10.22 15.40 10.29
N GLY A 114 -10.76 14.56 9.39
CA GLY A 114 -11.47 14.97 8.18
C GLY A 114 -10.58 15.51 7.05
N VAL A 115 -9.26 15.53 7.22
CA VAL A 115 -8.29 15.92 6.19
C VAL A 115 -7.38 14.76 5.83
N ASP A 116 -6.77 14.15 6.84
CA ASP A 116 -5.96 12.95 6.69
C ASP A 116 -6.88 11.77 6.37
N CYS A 117 -6.71 11.19 5.19
CA CYS A 117 -7.54 10.08 4.72
C CYS A 117 -7.12 8.73 5.32
N ASP A 118 -6.01 8.70 6.05
CA ASP A 118 -5.52 7.50 6.72
C ASP A 118 -6.04 7.38 8.16
N VAL A 119 -6.69 8.43 8.67
CA VAL A 119 -7.41 8.42 9.96
C VAL A 119 -8.84 7.89 9.74
N PRO A 120 -9.33 6.98 10.60
CA PRO A 120 -10.71 6.50 10.50
C PRO A 120 -11.72 7.65 10.57
N THR A 121 -12.72 7.56 9.71
CA THR A 121 -13.84 8.50 9.72
C THR A 121 -14.65 8.38 11.01
N ARG A 122 -15.38 9.45 11.37
CA ARG A 122 -16.29 9.44 12.52
C ARG A 122 -17.34 8.34 12.45
N LEU A 123 -17.78 7.97 11.24
CA LEU A 123 -18.72 6.88 11.04
C LEU A 123 -18.09 5.52 11.39
N GLU A 124 -16.87 5.26 10.92
CA GLU A 124 -16.13 4.04 11.27
C GLU A 124 -15.88 3.96 12.77
N GLY A 125 -15.44 5.06 13.39
CA GLY A 125 -15.26 5.15 14.84
C GLY A 125 -16.55 4.88 15.62
N TYR A 126 -17.68 5.42 15.18
CA TYR A 126 -19.00 5.17 15.78
C TYR A 126 -19.43 3.69 15.67
N LEU A 127 -19.27 3.09 14.48
CA LEU A 127 -19.65 1.69 14.22
C LEU A 127 -18.78 0.67 14.95
N VAL A 128 -17.48 0.96 15.09
CA VAL A 128 -16.53 0.05 15.74
C VAL A 128 -16.55 0.23 17.26
N THR A 129 -16.59 1.47 17.74
CA THR A 129 -16.38 1.79 19.17
C THR A 129 -17.70 2.15 19.88
N THR A 130 -18.42 3.17 19.42
CA THR A 130 -19.56 3.73 20.17
C THR A 130 -20.76 2.80 20.22
N THR A 131 -21.02 2.05 19.16
CA THR A 131 -22.14 1.09 19.10
C THR A 131 -21.82 -0.26 19.75
N ALA A 132 -20.60 -0.45 20.27
CA ALA A 132 -20.23 -1.70 20.91
C ALA A 132 -20.97 -1.91 22.23
N THR A 133 -21.51 -3.11 22.41
CA THR A 133 -22.37 -3.51 23.54
C THR A 133 -21.59 -4.09 24.72
N GLY A 134 -20.33 -4.43 24.51
CA GLY A 134 -19.44 -5.01 25.53
C GLY A 134 -18.05 -5.30 24.98
N TYR A 135 -17.16 -5.81 25.84
CA TYR A 135 -15.75 -6.03 25.49
C TYR A 135 -15.54 -6.98 24.30
N TRP A 136 -16.24 -8.13 24.30
CA TRP A 136 -16.11 -9.13 23.24
C TRP A 136 -16.64 -8.65 21.89
N ASP A 137 -17.77 -7.92 21.91
CA ASP A 137 -18.34 -7.29 20.73
C ASP A 137 -17.41 -6.22 20.16
N HIS A 138 -16.87 -5.34 21.00
CA HIS A 138 -15.88 -4.33 20.60
C HIS A 138 -14.62 -4.96 19.98
N THR A 139 -14.11 -6.02 20.60
CA THR A 139 -12.92 -6.75 20.12
C THR A 139 -13.18 -7.40 18.76
N ALA A 140 -14.34 -8.04 18.58
CA ALA A 140 -14.73 -8.62 17.29
C ALA A 140 -14.87 -7.56 16.19
N ARG A 141 -15.46 -6.40 16.49
CA ARG A 141 -15.57 -5.28 15.55
C ARG A 141 -14.22 -4.76 15.10
N LYS A 142 -13.27 -4.59 16.03
CA LYS A 142 -11.90 -4.21 15.69
C LYS A 142 -11.23 -5.26 14.81
N ALA A 143 -11.39 -6.54 15.12
CA ALA A 143 -10.82 -7.61 14.30
C ALA A 143 -11.38 -7.61 12.88
N ILE A 144 -12.70 -7.42 12.72
CA ILE A 144 -13.36 -7.30 11.41
C ILE A 144 -12.85 -6.06 10.68
N PHE A 145 -12.80 -4.91 11.36
CA PHE A 145 -12.30 -3.67 10.78
C PHE A 145 -10.86 -3.83 10.27
N MET A 146 -9.95 -4.39 11.08
CA MET A 146 -8.58 -4.67 10.67
C MET A 146 -8.48 -5.70 9.52
N PHE A 147 -9.37 -6.69 9.49
CA PHE A 147 -9.41 -7.68 8.41
C PHE A 147 -9.86 -7.09 7.07
N PHE A 148 -10.67 -6.03 7.11
CA PHE A 148 -11.16 -5.33 5.91
C PHE A 148 -10.49 -3.95 5.71
N GLN A 149 -9.41 -3.67 6.44
CA GLN A 149 -8.75 -2.37 6.51
C GLN A 149 -8.37 -1.83 5.12
N ILE A 150 -7.93 -2.71 4.21
CA ILE A 150 -7.56 -2.32 2.84
C ILE A 150 -8.70 -1.62 2.09
N PHE A 151 -9.96 -1.96 2.39
CA PHE A 151 -11.10 -1.30 1.76
C PHE A 151 -11.35 0.10 2.33
N ALA A 152 -11.08 0.31 3.62
CA ALA A 152 -11.11 1.64 4.22
C ALA A 152 -10.06 2.54 3.54
N TYR A 153 -8.81 2.10 3.43
CA TYR A 153 -7.74 2.83 2.74
C TYR A 153 -8.01 3.05 1.24
N ALA A 154 -8.67 2.10 0.56
CA ALA A 154 -8.97 2.24 -0.86
C ALA A 154 -10.16 3.19 -1.12
N LEU A 155 -11.16 3.21 -0.23
CA LEU A 155 -12.42 3.93 -0.46
C LEU A 155 -12.48 5.29 0.25
N ALA A 156 -11.98 5.39 1.49
CA ALA A 156 -12.05 6.62 2.27
C ALA A 156 -11.46 7.83 1.53
N PRO A 157 -10.30 7.74 0.85
CA PRO A 157 -9.75 8.89 0.10
C PRO A 157 -10.70 9.40 -0.98
N THR A 158 -11.44 8.50 -1.64
CA THR A 158 -12.39 8.84 -2.70
C THR A 158 -13.68 9.50 -2.19
N ILE A 159 -13.98 9.33 -0.90
CA ILE A 159 -15.17 9.89 -0.24
C ILE A 159 -14.82 11.19 0.48
N VAL A 160 -13.71 11.21 1.23
CA VAL A 160 -13.30 12.34 2.07
C VAL A 160 -12.66 13.46 1.24
N LYS A 161 -11.85 13.11 0.24
CA LYS A 161 -11.09 14.04 -0.59
C LYS A 161 -11.20 13.69 -2.10
N PRO A 162 -12.40 13.70 -2.70
CA PRO A 162 -12.60 13.36 -4.11
C PRO A 162 -11.92 14.33 -5.08
N ASP A 163 -11.58 15.53 -4.62
CA ASP A 163 -10.90 16.58 -5.38
C ASP A 163 -9.42 16.26 -5.65
N LEU A 164 -8.78 15.41 -4.84
CA LEU A 164 -7.38 15.00 -5.00
C LEU A 164 -7.17 13.92 -6.08
N ILE A 165 -8.24 13.34 -6.62
CA ILE A 165 -8.16 12.39 -7.73
C ILE A 165 -7.48 13.07 -8.92
N SER A 166 -6.38 12.49 -9.39
CA SER A 166 -5.63 13.03 -10.52
C SER A 166 -6.46 12.92 -11.81
N LYS A 167 -6.70 14.06 -12.46
CA LYS A 167 -7.45 14.16 -13.74
C LYS A 167 -6.52 14.45 -14.92
N ASP A 168 -5.33 13.89 -14.89
CA ASP A 168 -4.29 14.12 -15.90
C ASP A 168 -4.10 12.92 -16.85
N ARG A 169 -3.25 13.09 -17.86
CA ARG A 169 -2.91 12.00 -18.80
C ARG A 169 -2.25 10.80 -18.12
N TRP A 170 -1.63 10.99 -16.95
CA TRP A 170 -0.98 9.90 -16.22
C TRP A 170 -2.01 8.99 -15.58
N MET A 171 -3.14 9.52 -15.12
CA MET A 171 -4.26 8.71 -14.66
C MET A 171 -4.79 7.81 -15.78
N MET A 172 -5.04 8.38 -16.95
CA MET A 172 -5.52 7.61 -18.11
C MET A 172 -4.52 6.53 -18.52
N LEU A 173 -3.22 6.84 -18.48
CA LEU A 173 -2.18 5.86 -18.73
C LEU A 173 -2.19 4.75 -17.67
N ASN A 174 -2.35 5.08 -16.38
CA ASN A 174 -2.40 4.10 -15.29
C ASN A 174 -3.55 3.10 -15.47
N TYR A 175 -4.76 3.60 -15.78
CA TYR A 175 -5.91 2.75 -16.08
C TYR A 175 -5.64 1.87 -17.29
N ALA A 176 -5.14 2.46 -18.38
CA ALA A 176 -4.88 1.72 -19.61
C ALA A 176 -3.86 0.60 -19.40
N VAL A 177 -2.72 0.87 -18.76
CA VAL A 177 -1.67 -0.14 -18.56
C VAL A 177 -2.11 -1.24 -17.59
N GLN A 178 -2.78 -0.89 -16.49
CA GLN A 178 -3.22 -1.88 -15.49
C GLN A 178 -4.28 -2.80 -16.07
N PHE A 179 -5.36 -2.26 -16.66
CA PHE A 179 -6.43 -3.10 -17.20
C PHE A 179 -5.97 -3.87 -18.44
N SER A 180 -5.03 -3.34 -19.23
CA SER A 180 -4.41 -4.12 -20.31
C SER A 180 -3.61 -5.28 -19.76
N PHE A 181 -2.81 -5.06 -18.70
CA PHE A 181 -2.05 -6.13 -18.05
C PHE A 181 -2.98 -7.20 -17.47
N ASP A 182 -3.98 -6.82 -16.69
CA ASP A 182 -4.95 -7.75 -16.09
C ASP A 182 -5.71 -8.54 -17.17
N GLY A 183 -6.10 -7.87 -18.26
CA GLY A 183 -6.75 -8.49 -19.41
C GLY A 183 -5.87 -9.50 -20.13
N VAL A 184 -4.60 -9.16 -20.36
CA VAL A 184 -3.60 -10.09 -20.94
C VAL A 184 -3.43 -11.30 -20.01
N MET A 185 -3.22 -11.09 -18.72
CA MET A 185 -3.04 -12.16 -17.75
C MET A 185 -4.27 -13.09 -17.69
N ALA A 186 -5.47 -12.53 -17.63
CA ALA A 186 -6.72 -13.29 -17.63
C ALA A 186 -6.95 -14.06 -18.93
N TYR A 187 -6.60 -13.48 -20.08
CA TYR A 187 -6.75 -14.13 -21.39
C TYR A 187 -5.82 -15.34 -21.55
N TRP A 188 -4.54 -15.20 -21.18
CA TRP A 188 -3.55 -16.27 -21.38
C TRP A 188 -3.52 -17.32 -20.29
N LEU A 189 -3.76 -16.94 -19.02
CA LEU A 189 -3.62 -17.82 -17.86
C LEU A 189 -4.94 -18.09 -17.13
N GLY A 190 -6.05 -17.52 -17.62
CA GLY A 190 -7.37 -17.63 -17.02
C GLY A 190 -7.62 -16.62 -15.89
N PRO A 191 -8.89 -16.39 -15.50
CA PRO A 191 -9.25 -15.33 -14.55
C PRO A 191 -8.73 -15.57 -13.12
N LYS A 192 -8.33 -16.79 -12.77
CA LYS A 192 -7.82 -17.12 -11.44
C LYS A 192 -6.50 -16.41 -11.11
N VAL A 193 -5.70 -16.01 -12.11
CA VAL A 193 -4.48 -15.22 -11.86
C VAL A 193 -4.80 -13.79 -11.40
N VAL A 194 -5.88 -13.18 -11.92
CA VAL A 194 -6.32 -11.86 -11.46
C VAL A 194 -6.88 -11.97 -10.04
N LEU A 195 -7.60 -13.06 -9.74
CA LEU A 195 -8.02 -13.34 -8.37
C LEU A 195 -6.81 -13.51 -7.44
N TYR A 196 -5.72 -14.13 -7.89
CA TYR A 196 -4.49 -14.23 -7.12
C TYR A 196 -3.92 -12.85 -6.76
N PHE A 197 -3.84 -11.93 -7.73
CA PHE A 197 -3.39 -10.55 -7.51
C PHE A 197 -4.28 -9.80 -6.51
N LEU A 198 -5.59 -9.85 -6.69
CA LEU A 198 -6.55 -9.17 -5.82
C LEU A 198 -6.54 -9.73 -4.38
N LEU A 199 -6.46 -11.06 -4.22
CA LEU A 199 -6.38 -11.68 -2.89
C LEU A 199 -5.03 -11.41 -2.22
N SER A 200 -3.94 -11.38 -2.97
CA SER A 200 -2.61 -11.00 -2.46
C SER A 200 -2.62 -9.56 -1.95
N THR A 201 -3.23 -8.64 -2.69
CA THR A 201 -3.49 -7.25 -2.28
C THR A 201 -4.33 -7.17 -1.02
N PHE A 202 -5.41 -7.95 -0.94
CA PHE A 202 -6.27 -8.00 0.24
C PHE A 202 -5.47 -8.40 1.48
N PHE A 203 -4.70 -9.48 1.43
CA PHE A 203 -3.89 -9.90 2.57
C PHE A 203 -2.78 -8.87 2.88
N ALA A 204 -2.12 -8.32 1.87
CA ALA A 204 -1.03 -7.33 2.04
C ALA A 204 -1.45 -6.05 2.79
N GLY A 205 -2.72 -5.63 2.63
CA GLY A 205 -3.27 -4.40 3.23
C GLY A 205 -4.20 -4.62 4.42
N SER A 206 -4.39 -5.87 4.85
CA SER A 206 -5.25 -6.25 5.97
C SER A 206 -4.41 -6.92 7.07
N ILE A 207 -4.89 -8.02 7.67
CA ILE A 207 -4.16 -8.72 8.75
C ILE A 207 -2.99 -9.53 8.16
N HIS A 208 -1.83 -8.88 8.07
CA HIS A 208 -0.56 -9.49 7.69
C HIS A 208 0.57 -8.93 8.56
N PRO A 209 1.58 -9.72 8.97
CA PRO A 209 2.64 -9.22 9.85
C PRO A 209 3.36 -7.97 9.34
N THR A 210 3.51 -7.84 8.02
CA THR A 210 4.13 -6.66 7.39
C THR A 210 3.21 -5.44 7.38
N ALA A 211 1.90 -5.63 7.41
CA ALA A 211 0.88 -4.58 7.45
C ALA A 211 0.74 -3.90 8.82
N GLY A 212 1.49 -4.37 9.84
CA GLY A 212 1.45 -3.78 11.18
C GLY A 212 1.83 -2.29 11.22
N HIS A 213 2.59 -1.78 10.24
CA HIS A 213 2.93 -0.36 10.18
C HIS A 213 1.70 0.54 9.96
N PHE A 214 0.67 0.08 9.25
CA PHE A 214 -0.57 0.84 9.10
C PHE A 214 -1.21 1.15 10.44
N ILE A 215 -1.12 0.21 11.38
CA ILE A 215 -1.60 0.41 12.75
C ILE A 215 -0.65 1.35 13.50
N ALA A 216 0.66 1.12 13.44
CA ALA A 216 1.66 1.89 14.18
C ALA A 216 1.82 3.35 13.72
N GLU A 217 1.50 3.69 12.47
CA GLU A 217 1.74 5.03 11.90
C GLU A 217 0.47 5.89 11.79
N HIS A 218 -0.72 5.28 11.91
CA HIS A 218 -2.00 5.98 11.69
C HIS A 218 -2.94 5.94 12.91
N TYR A 219 -2.51 5.31 14.01
CA TYR A 219 -3.26 5.29 15.26
C TYR A 219 -2.39 5.81 16.40
N VAL A 220 -2.89 6.82 17.11
CA VAL A 220 -2.24 7.35 18.30
C VAL A 220 -2.50 6.40 19.46
N PHE A 221 -1.45 5.73 19.95
CA PHE A 221 -1.53 4.82 21.08
C PHE A 221 -1.18 5.48 22.41
N GLU A 222 -0.18 6.37 22.44
CA GLU A 222 0.33 7.02 23.65
C GLU A 222 0.61 8.52 23.44
N GLY A 223 -0.05 9.37 24.22
CA GLY A 223 0.19 10.82 24.21
C GLY A 223 -0.25 11.50 22.91
N GLU A 224 0.55 12.47 22.45
CA GLU A 224 0.26 13.30 21.25
C GLU A 224 1.14 12.90 20.04
N THR A 225 1.88 11.80 20.13
CA THR A 225 2.79 11.38 19.04
C THR A 225 2.03 10.54 18.01
N GLU A 226 2.07 10.98 16.75
CA GLU A 226 1.31 10.37 15.65
C GLU A 226 2.06 9.23 14.95
N THR A 227 3.40 9.16 15.06
CA THR A 227 4.20 8.10 14.40
C THR A 227 5.03 7.31 15.40
N TYR A 228 5.01 5.98 15.25
CA TYR A 228 5.83 5.07 16.03
C TYR A 228 6.70 4.24 15.09
N SER A 229 8.02 4.24 15.33
CA SER A 229 8.93 3.41 14.55
C SER A 229 9.04 2.01 15.12
N TYR A 230 8.81 1.00 14.28
CA TYR A 230 9.14 -0.39 14.59
C TYR A 230 10.65 -0.63 14.40
N TYR A 231 11.33 -1.26 15.36
CA TYR A 231 12.75 -1.63 15.29
C TYR A 231 12.97 -3.12 15.60
N GLY A 232 12.21 -4.01 14.96
CA GLY A 232 12.34 -5.47 15.16
C GLY A 232 13.05 -6.21 14.03
N PRO A 233 13.07 -7.56 14.06
CA PRO A 233 13.86 -8.38 13.14
C PRO A 233 13.57 -8.16 11.65
N LEU A 234 12.37 -7.69 11.31
CA LEU A 234 12.00 -7.37 9.93
C LEU A 234 12.74 -6.15 9.36
N ASN A 235 13.41 -5.34 10.20
CA ASN A 235 14.26 -4.22 9.76
C ASN A 235 15.74 -4.60 9.57
N LEU A 236 16.16 -5.85 9.85
CA LEU A 236 17.58 -6.24 9.85
C LEU A 236 18.25 -6.18 8.46
N GLY A 237 17.49 -6.01 7.37
CA GLY A 237 18.03 -5.85 6.01
C GLY A 237 18.22 -4.40 5.53
N LEU A 238 17.95 -3.41 6.39
CA LEU A 238 18.00 -1.98 6.05
C LEU A 238 19.17 -1.23 6.72
N ALA A 239 20.10 -1.94 7.37
CA ALA A 239 21.30 -1.41 8.01
C ALA A 239 22.58 -1.74 7.21
#